data_AF-A0A2H6GPE4-F1
#
_entry.id   AF-A0A2H6GPE4-F1
#
_cell.length_a   1.000
_cell.length_b   1.000
_cell.length_c   1.000
_cell.angle_alpha   90.00
_cell.angle_beta   90.00
_cell.angle_gamma   90.00
#
_symmetry.space_group_name_H-M   'P 1'
#
loop_
_entity.id
_entity.type
_entity.pdbx_description
1 polymer ?
#
loop_
_entity_poly.entity_id
_entity_poly.type
_entity_poly.pdbx_seq_one_letter_code
_entity_poly.pdbx_strand_id
1 'polypeptide(L)'
;MMSNMPENTAVVMEENRRVRMFRFLTDLTEQRLYIEPITIHEALGLVSGLGYLAERFFPGRKGVFDLVIRPRLERVIRERFGLDSFRRIPENG
;
A
#
# COMPACT_ATOMS: atom_id res chain seq x y z
N MET A 1 -23.23 11.65 37.54
CA MET A 1 -22.12 10.75 37.17
C MET A 1 -22.01 10.70 35.66
N MET A 2 -21.37 11.69 35.06
CA MET A 2 -21.17 11.79 33.60
C MET A 2 -19.76 12.34 33.36
N SER A 3 -18.81 11.47 33.03
CA SER A 3 -17.52 11.84 32.42
C SER A 3 -16.68 10.59 32.22
N ASN A 4 -16.74 9.98 31.02
CA ASN A 4 -15.60 9.29 30.37
C ASN A 4 -15.88 8.65 28.99
N MET A 5 -16.94 9.00 28.24
CA MET A 5 -17.09 8.45 26.88
C MET A 5 -17.73 9.45 25.92
N PRO A 6 -16.91 10.15 25.09
CA PRO A 6 -17.15 10.13 23.64
C PRO A 6 -15.89 10.25 22.72
N GLU A 7 -14.67 10.47 23.23
CA GLU A 7 -13.50 10.70 22.34
C GLU A 7 -12.96 9.42 21.67
N ASN A 8 -13.05 8.27 22.34
CA ASN A 8 -12.46 7.03 21.84
C ASN A 8 -13.19 6.47 20.60
N THR A 9 -14.51 6.71 20.47
CA THR A 9 -15.29 6.17 19.34
C THR A 9 -14.96 6.88 18.03
N ALA A 10 -14.81 8.20 18.04
CA ALA A 10 -14.45 8.98 16.86
C ALA A 10 -13.05 8.61 16.33
N VAL A 11 -12.07 8.46 17.23
CA VAL A 11 -10.70 8.04 16.88
C VAL A 11 -10.71 6.65 16.24
N VAL A 12 -11.40 5.68 16.86
CA VAL A 12 -11.52 4.31 16.32
C VAL A 12 -12.27 4.28 14.98
N MET A 13 -13.31 5.09 14.81
CA MET A 13 -14.03 5.19 13.54
C MET A 13 -13.15 5.71 12.41
N GLU A 14 -12.33 6.72 12.70
CA GLU A 14 -11.42 7.31 11.73
C GLU A 14 -10.24 6.37 11.40
N GLU A 15 -9.70 5.65 12.39
CA GLU A 15 -8.74 4.56 12.13
C GLU A 15 -9.33 3.48 11.22
N ASN A 16 -10.55 3.02 11.52
CA ASN A 16 -11.24 2.02 10.70
C ASN A 16 -11.54 2.53 9.28
N ARG A 17 -11.81 3.83 9.12
CA ARG A 17 -11.97 4.46 7.81
C ARG A 17 -10.66 4.42 7.02
N ARG A 18 -9.52 4.74 7.64
CA ARG A 18 -8.20 4.63 7.01
C ARG A 18 -7.89 3.21 6.58
N VAL A 19 -8.19 2.20 7.42
CA VAL A 19 -8.01 0.78 7.08
C VAL A 19 -8.83 0.38 5.86
N ARG A 20 -10.12 0.73 5.82
CA ARG A 20 -10.98 0.43 4.67
C ARG A 20 -10.49 1.11 3.39
N MET A 21 -10.11 2.39 3.48
CA MET A 21 -9.58 3.12 2.33
C MET A 21 -8.28 2.50 1.82
N PHE A 22 -7.37 2.15 2.74
CA PHE A 22 -6.10 1.52 2.37
C PHE A 22 -6.28 0.17 1.69
N ARG A 23 -7.22 -0.65 2.17
CA ARG A 23 -7.59 -1.92 1.54
C ARG A 23 -8.10 -1.70 0.12
N PHE A 24 -9.02 -0.76 -0.06
CA PHE A 24 -9.52 -0.41 -1.39
C PHE A 24 -8.40 0.04 -2.34
N LEU A 25 -7.50 0.92 -1.89
CA LEU A 25 -6.36 1.36 -2.69
C LEU A 25 -5.41 0.22 -3.04
N THR A 26 -5.19 -0.71 -2.10
CA THR A 26 -4.38 -1.91 -2.34
C THR A 26 -4.98 -2.78 -3.44
N ASP A 27 -6.27 -3.10 -3.32
CA ASP A 27 -6.98 -3.94 -4.29
C ASP A 27 -7.01 -3.27 -5.68
N LEU A 28 -7.21 -1.94 -5.72
CA LEU A 28 -7.14 -1.16 -6.96
C LEU A 28 -5.73 -1.20 -7.56
N THR A 29 -4.68 -0.96 -6.78
CA THR A 29 -3.29 -1.01 -7.25
C THR A 29 -2.98 -2.38 -7.84
N GLU A 30 -3.36 -3.46 -7.18
CA GLU A 30 -3.18 -4.83 -7.68
C GLU A 30 -3.92 -5.05 -9.01
N GLN A 31 -5.17 -4.59 -9.12
CA GLN A 31 -5.93 -4.67 -10.37
C GLN A 31 -5.24 -3.92 -11.52
N ARG A 32 -4.72 -2.72 -11.26
CA ARG A 32 -3.98 -1.93 -12.26
C ARG A 32 -2.70 -2.65 -12.71
N LEU A 33 -1.97 -3.24 -11.77
CA LEU A 33 -0.79 -4.06 -12.08
C LEU A 33 -1.12 -5.27 -12.96
N TYR A 34 -2.31 -5.86 -12.83
CA TYR A 34 -2.74 -6.98 -13.67
C TYR A 34 -3.24 -6.56 -15.06
N ILE A 35 -4.05 -5.49 -15.14
CA ILE A 35 -4.88 -5.23 -16.33
C ILE A 35 -4.33 -4.11 -17.22
N GLU A 36 -3.80 -3.02 -16.63
CA GLU A 36 -3.48 -1.83 -17.42
C GLU A 36 -2.20 -2.00 -18.23
N PRO A 37 -2.09 -1.45 -19.45
CA PRO A 37 -0.89 -1.55 -20.29
C PRO A 37 0.24 -0.60 -19.81
N ILE A 38 0.63 -0.72 -18.55
CA ILE A 38 1.69 0.07 -17.92
C ILE A 38 3.07 -0.59 -18.09
N THR A 39 4.10 0.25 -18.10
CA THR A 39 5.50 -0.14 -18.05
C THR A 39 5.91 -0.63 -16.66
N ILE A 40 7.07 -1.28 -16.59
CA ILE A 40 7.65 -1.70 -15.31
C ILE A 40 7.94 -0.52 -14.37
N HIS A 41 8.40 0.62 -14.90
CA HIS A 41 8.68 1.79 -14.08
C HIS A 41 7.40 2.37 -13.46
N GLU A 42 6.30 2.41 -14.23
CA GLU A 42 5.00 2.82 -13.71
C GLU A 42 4.46 1.84 -12.67
N ALA A 43 4.61 0.54 -12.91
CA ALA A 43 4.22 -0.50 -11.94
C ALA A 43 4.96 -0.36 -10.61
N LEU A 44 6.27 -0.14 -10.64
CA LEU A 44 7.09 0.13 -9.46
C LEU A 44 6.67 1.45 -8.78
N GLY A 45 6.37 2.48 -9.58
CA GLY A 45 5.83 3.75 -9.09
C GLY A 45 4.52 3.59 -8.32
N LEU A 46 3.60 2.72 -8.78
CA LEU A 46 2.36 2.41 -8.08
C LEU A 46 2.62 1.75 -6.71
N VAL A 47 3.57 0.81 -6.64
CA VAL A 47 3.94 0.14 -5.38
C VAL A 47 4.58 1.13 -4.40
N SER A 48 5.52 1.96 -4.88
CA SER A 48 6.17 2.99 -4.07
C SER A 48 5.17 4.03 -3.55
N GLY A 49 4.25 4.48 -4.42
CA GLY A 49 3.19 5.42 -4.05
C GLY A 49 2.24 4.85 -2.99
N LEU A 50 1.85 3.58 -3.12
CA LEU A 50 1.04 2.91 -2.09
C LEU A 50 1.79 2.78 -0.76
N GLY A 51 3.10 2.53 -0.80
CA GLY A 51 3.95 2.51 0.39
C GLY A 51 4.02 3.87 1.10
N TYR A 52 4.12 4.97 0.35
CA TYR A 52 4.04 6.32 0.92
C TYR A 52 2.67 6.60 1.57
N LEU A 53 1.58 6.18 0.93
CA LEU A 53 0.23 6.30 1.49
C LEU A 53 0.05 5.46 2.76
N ALA A 54 0.65 4.27 2.82
CA ALA A 54 0.63 3.42 4.00
C ALA A 54 1.23 4.15 5.20
N GLU A 55 2.39 4.79 5.02
CA GLU A 55 3.05 5.55 6.08
C GLU A 55 2.24 6.78 6.49
N ARG A 56 1.59 7.46 5.54
CA ARG A 56 0.72 8.60 5.85
C ARG A 56 -0.55 8.18 6.62
N PHE A 57 -1.14 7.03 6.31
CA PHE A 57 -2.36 6.54 6.97
C PHE A 57 -2.06 5.88 8.32
N PHE A 58 -0.90 5.26 8.45
CA PHE A 58 -0.49 4.52 9.64
C PHE A 58 0.97 4.85 10.00
N PRO A 59 1.26 6.07 10.50
CA PRO A 59 2.62 6.47 10.85
C PRO A 59 3.29 5.47 11.80
N GLY A 60 4.54 5.11 11.49
CA GLY A 60 5.30 4.12 12.26
C GLY A 60 4.87 2.66 12.04
N ARG A 61 3.97 2.39 11.10
CA ARG A 61 3.52 1.02 10.76
C ARG A 61 3.90 0.57 9.35
N LYS A 62 4.82 1.27 8.67
CA LYS A 62 5.37 0.86 7.36
C LYS A 62 5.75 -0.62 7.28
N GLY A 63 6.33 -1.16 8.35
CA GLY A 63 6.76 -2.55 8.41
C GLY A 63 5.61 -3.55 8.13
N VAL A 64 4.38 -3.24 8.52
CA VAL A 64 3.22 -4.10 8.22
C VAL A 64 2.89 -4.10 6.73
N PHE A 65 2.98 -2.93 6.08
CA PHE A 65 2.82 -2.83 4.63
C PHE A 65 3.90 -3.62 3.89
N ASP A 66 5.16 -3.43 4.29
CA ASP A 66 6.30 -4.08 3.66
C ASP A 66 6.29 -5.61 3.86
N LEU A 67 5.69 -6.11 4.94
CA LEU A 67 5.58 -7.54 5.21
C LEU A 67 4.42 -8.24 4.49
N VAL A 68 3.29 -7.54 4.28
CA VAL A 68 2.05 -8.19 3.80
C VAL A 68 1.67 -7.74 2.41
N ILE A 69 1.67 -6.43 2.15
CA ILE A 69 1.11 -5.87 0.90
C ILE A 69 2.17 -5.78 -0.17
N ARG A 70 3.36 -5.25 0.15
CA ARG A 70 4.46 -5.13 -0.81
C ARG A 70 4.80 -6.47 -1.48
N PRO A 71 4.98 -7.61 -0.76
CA PRO A 71 5.36 -8.87 -1.39
C PRO A 71 4.29 -9.39 -2.36
N ARG A 72 3.00 -9.12 -2.07
CA ARG A 72 1.88 -9.46 -2.95
C ARG A 72 1.97 -8.70 -4.26
N LEU A 73 2.17 -7.38 -4.22
CA LEU A 73 2.28 -6.54 -5.41
C LEU A 73 3.55 -6.85 -6.22
N GLU A 74 4.67 -7.09 -5.55
CA GLU A 74 5.90 -7.50 -6.22
C GLU A 74 5.77 -8.85 -6.91
N ARG A 75 4.99 -9.79 -6.35
CA ARG A 75 4.68 -11.05 -7.04
C ARG A 75 3.98 -10.79 -8.37
N VAL A 76 2.98 -9.91 -8.41
CA VAL A 76 2.29 -9.53 -9.65
C VAL A 76 3.27 -8.95 -10.66
N ILE A 77 4.17 -8.07 -10.21
CA ILE A 77 5.20 -7.47 -11.07
C ILE A 77 6.15 -8.55 -11.61
N ARG A 78 6.63 -9.48 -10.77
CA ARG A 78 7.50 -10.57 -11.22
C ARG A 78 6.80 -11.47 -12.24
N GLU A 79 5.54 -11.81 -12.01
CA GLU A 79 4.75 -12.66 -12.91
C GLU A 79 4.53 -11.98 -14.27
N ARG A 80 4.29 -10.67 -14.26
CA ARG A 80 3.97 -9.91 -15.48
C ARG A 80 5.20 -9.49 -16.28
N PHE A 81 6.28 -9.08 -15.62
CA PHE A 81 7.46 -8.47 -16.25
C PHE A 81 8.73 -9.34 -16.19
N GLY A 82 8.72 -10.46 -15.44
CA GLY A 82 9.84 -11.38 -15.29
C GLY A 82 10.65 -11.20 -13.99
N LEU A 83 11.58 -12.13 -13.71
CA LEU A 83 12.34 -12.16 -12.45
C LEU A 83 13.40 -11.05 -12.32
N ASP A 84 14.01 -10.62 -13.42
CA ASP A 84 15.02 -9.54 -13.44
C ASP A 84 14.42 -8.12 -13.35
N SER A 85 13.09 -8.03 -13.26
CA SER A 85 12.31 -6.79 -13.17
C SER A 85 12.82 -5.81 -12.10
N PHE A 86 13.27 -6.33 -10.96
CA PHE A 86 13.75 -5.53 -9.83
C PHE A 86 15.24 -5.19 -9.91
N ARG A 87 15.98 -5.82 -10.84
CA ARG A 87 17.45 -5.70 -10.96
C ARG A 87 17.91 -4.42 -11.65
N ARG A 88 16.97 -3.65 -12.24
CA ARG A 88 17.23 -2.41 -12.98
C ARG A 88 16.91 -1.13 -12.21
N ILE A 89 16.55 -1.24 -10.93
CA ILE A 89 16.27 -0.06 -10.10
C ILE A 89 17.62 0.38 -9.51
N PRO A 90 18.14 1.58 -9.83
CA PRO A 90 19.23 2.14 -9.07
C PRO A 90 18.74 2.33 -7.64
N GLU A 91 19.43 1.71 -6.68
CA GLU A 91 19.30 2.05 -5.27
C GLU A 91 19.73 3.51 -5.13
N ASN A 92 18.80 4.47 -5.23
CA ASN A 92 18.91 5.86 -4.74
C ASN A 92 17.63 6.65 -5.07
N GLY A 93 16.97 7.14 -4.02
CA GLY A 93 15.82 8.04 -4.07
C GLY A 93 14.97 7.94 -2.82
#